data_AF-A0A323U3P0-F1
#
_entry.id   AF-A0A323U3P0-F1
#
_cell.length_a   1.000
_cell.length_b   1.000
_cell.length_c   1.000
_cell.angle_alpha   90.00
_cell.angle_beta   90.00
_cell.angle_gamma   90.00
#
_symmetry.space_group_name_H-M   'P 1'
#
loop_
_entity.id
_entity.type
_entity.pdbx_description
1 polymer ?
#
loop_
_entity_poly.entity_id
_entity_poly.type
_entity_poly.pdbx_seq_one_letter_code
_entity_poly.pdbx_strand_id
1 'polypeptide(L)'
;MKKDSKVEFLREKKLEKAIELIKEKGKFAVLSEYSAFFDMRTYFKVNEGGDIFQKSYNPITLLYLFCDDEKNLAEYLFKYSYPEEKQNIKKIDRTSNLDIESLKKNLIKTLVNSHLDFSKTFAKELFLRDKKAFFETMYNFALMGNPKDLKLFFVYALEEIFSKIVYDENIFYTIIAYLTKFRDDYSIYMEASNISFDVAETYSDDKKIYINIFEKVLEKYNLKNVNKFRASLYKYFEKDFTLNQDLKNILMEKMI
;
A
#
# COMPACT_ATOMS: atom_id res chain seq x y z
N MET A 1 -4.63 -34.74 1.42
CA MET A 1 -3.92 -33.49 1.75
C MET A 1 -4.46 -32.97 3.07
N LYS A 2 -3.59 -32.68 4.06
CA LYS A 2 -4.01 -31.93 5.25
C LYS A 2 -4.54 -30.57 4.77
N LYS A 3 -5.77 -30.21 5.16
CA LYS A 3 -6.31 -28.89 4.85
C LYS A 3 -5.45 -27.84 5.57
N ASP A 4 -5.19 -26.74 4.88
CA ASP A 4 -4.41 -25.63 5.45
C ASP A 4 -5.21 -25.00 6.59
N SER A 5 -4.68 -25.07 7.81
CA SER A 5 -5.37 -24.61 9.02
C SER A 5 -5.73 -23.12 8.98
N LYS A 6 -4.97 -22.30 8.25
CA LYS A 6 -5.28 -20.86 8.10
C LYS A 6 -6.46 -20.63 7.16
N VAL A 7 -6.57 -21.45 6.10
CA VAL A 7 -7.73 -21.42 5.19
C VAL A 7 -8.99 -21.82 5.95
N GLU A 8 -8.92 -22.85 6.79
CA GLU A 8 -10.04 -23.26 7.63
C GLU A 8 -10.41 -22.18 8.64
N PHE A 9 -9.44 -21.61 9.35
CA PHE A 9 -9.66 -20.50 10.28
C PHE A 9 -10.41 -19.32 9.65
N LEU A 10 -9.98 -18.88 8.46
CA LEU A 10 -10.62 -17.77 7.74
C LEU A 10 -12.03 -18.11 7.23
N ARG A 11 -12.31 -19.40 6.96
CA ARG A 11 -13.63 -19.87 6.51
C ARG A 11 -14.61 -20.08 7.67
N GLU A 12 -14.11 -20.50 8.83
CA GLU A 12 -14.93 -20.67 10.03
C GLU A 12 -15.45 -19.33 10.58
N LYS A 13 -14.72 -18.23 10.36
CA LYS A 13 -15.11 -16.86 10.76
C LYS A 13 -15.51 -16.76 12.25
N LYS A 14 -14.82 -17.50 13.12
CA LYS A 14 -15.04 -17.45 14.58
C LYS A 14 -14.39 -16.19 15.15
N LEU A 15 -15.21 -15.18 15.44
CA LEU A 15 -14.76 -13.84 15.84
C LEU A 15 -13.95 -13.86 17.13
N GLU A 16 -14.42 -14.57 18.16
CA GLU A 16 -13.78 -14.64 19.48
C GLU A 16 -12.36 -15.21 19.37
N LYS A 17 -12.19 -16.25 18.55
CA LYS A 17 -10.87 -16.85 18.30
C LYS A 17 -9.91 -15.89 17.59
N ALA A 18 -10.43 -15.05 16.69
CA ALA A 18 -9.61 -14.05 16.02
C ALA A 18 -9.22 -12.90 16.95
N ILE A 19 -10.12 -12.48 17.84
CA ILE A 19 -9.82 -11.49 18.88
C ILE A 19 -8.73 -12.02 19.81
N GLU A 20 -8.87 -13.26 20.30
CA GLU A 20 -7.84 -13.92 21.13
C GLU A 20 -6.49 -13.99 20.41
N LEU A 21 -6.48 -14.43 19.15
CA LEU A 21 -5.28 -14.48 18.33
C LEU A 21 -4.58 -13.12 18.20
N ILE A 22 -5.34 -12.04 18.00
CA ILE A 22 -4.81 -10.68 17.88
C ILE A 22 -4.26 -10.18 19.23
N LYS A 23 -4.94 -10.48 20.35
CA LYS A 23 -4.46 -10.13 21.69
C LYS A 23 -3.17 -10.87 22.05
N GLU A 24 -3.08 -12.15 21.70
CA GLU A 24 -1.92 -12.98 22.01
C GLU A 24 -0.68 -12.61 21.18
N LYS A 25 -0.85 -12.39 19.87
CA LYS A 25 0.27 -12.19 18.95
C LYS A 25 0.57 -10.73 18.64
N GLY A 26 -0.41 -9.85 18.80
CA GLY A 26 -0.38 -8.46 18.35
C GLY A 26 -0.75 -8.31 16.86
N LYS A 27 -1.33 -7.15 16.52
CA LYS A 27 -1.92 -6.89 15.20
C LYS A 27 -0.96 -7.10 14.02
N PHE A 28 0.29 -6.65 14.13
CA PHE A 28 1.24 -6.78 13.02
C PHE A 28 1.77 -8.20 12.83
N ALA A 29 1.87 -9.00 13.91
CA ALA A 29 2.21 -10.41 13.78
C ALA A 29 1.10 -11.18 13.05
N VAL A 30 -0.17 -10.88 13.36
CA VAL A 30 -1.32 -11.45 12.64
C VAL A 30 -1.35 -10.97 11.17
N LEU A 31 -1.07 -9.68 10.91
CA LEU A 31 -0.96 -9.16 9.55
C LEU A 31 0.12 -9.92 8.74
N SER A 32 1.29 -10.15 9.32
CA SER A 32 2.35 -10.93 8.69
C SER A 32 1.92 -12.39 8.45
N GLU A 33 1.33 -13.03 9.46
CA GLU A 33 0.98 -14.44 9.43
C GLU A 33 -0.08 -14.77 8.35
N TYR A 34 -0.99 -13.83 8.07
CA TYR A 34 -2.08 -13.98 7.10
C TYR A 34 -1.85 -13.19 5.79
N SER A 35 -0.69 -12.56 5.63
CA SER A 35 -0.26 -11.79 4.45
C SER A 35 -0.57 -12.45 3.09
N ALA A 36 -0.40 -13.78 3.00
CA ALA A 36 -0.67 -14.57 1.80
C ALA A 36 -2.12 -14.52 1.32
N PHE A 37 -3.05 -14.05 2.15
CA PHE A 37 -4.48 -13.95 1.86
C PHE A 37 -4.94 -12.52 1.52
N PHE A 38 -4.05 -11.53 1.61
CA PHE A 38 -4.41 -10.11 1.44
C PHE A 38 -4.11 -9.59 0.03
N ASP A 39 -3.13 -10.17 -0.63
CA ASP A 39 -2.73 -9.81 -1.99
C ASP A 39 -3.65 -10.47 -3.03
N MET A 40 -4.15 -9.67 -3.97
CA MET A 40 -4.95 -10.18 -5.07
C MET A 40 -4.06 -10.70 -6.20
N ARG A 41 -4.52 -11.70 -6.96
CA ARG A 41 -3.75 -12.21 -8.10
C ARG A 41 -3.55 -11.14 -9.17
N THR A 42 -4.63 -10.44 -9.53
CA THR A 42 -4.65 -9.33 -10.47
C THR A 42 -5.62 -8.26 -9.99
N TYR A 43 -5.28 -6.99 -10.27
CA TYR A 43 -6.18 -5.85 -10.06
C TYR A 43 -6.92 -5.46 -11.34
N PHE A 44 -6.45 -5.91 -12.51
CA PHE A 44 -7.13 -5.74 -13.78
C PHE A 44 -7.59 -7.09 -14.31
N LYS A 45 -8.82 -7.14 -14.81
CA LYS A 45 -9.40 -8.27 -15.54
C LYS A 45 -9.87 -7.75 -16.89
N VAL A 46 -9.62 -8.52 -17.94
CA VAL A 46 -10.18 -8.29 -19.27
C VAL A 46 -10.92 -9.54 -19.69
N ASN A 47 -12.12 -9.39 -20.25
CA ASN A 47 -12.85 -10.51 -20.84
C ASN A 47 -12.55 -10.61 -22.35
N GLU A 48 -13.03 -11.67 -22.99
CA GLU A 48 -12.81 -11.92 -24.43
C GLU A 48 -13.44 -10.84 -25.33
N GLY A 49 -14.44 -10.10 -24.83
CA GLY A 49 -15.06 -8.98 -25.52
C GLY A 49 -14.29 -7.66 -25.42
N GLY A 50 -13.22 -7.61 -24.62
CA GLY A 50 -12.42 -6.40 -24.41
C GLY A 50 -12.90 -5.50 -23.26
N ASP A 51 -13.89 -5.93 -22.46
CA ASP A 51 -14.31 -5.18 -21.29
C ASP A 51 -13.24 -5.27 -20.19
N ILE A 52 -12.85 -4.11 -19.67
CA ILE A 52 -11.83 -4.00 -18.61
C ILE A 52 -12.51 -3.73 -17.28
N PHE A 53 -12.21 -4.57 -16.29
CA PHE A 53 -12.65 -4.41 -14.90
C PHE A 53 -11.44 -4.21 -14.00
N GLN A 54 -11.48 -3.16 -13.20
CA GLN A 54 -10.46 -2.88 -12.19
C GLN A 54 -11.02 -3.19 -10.80
N LYS A 55 -10.35 -4.06 -10.06
CA LYS A 55 -10.65 -4.33 -8.66
C LYS A 55 -10.20 -3.14 -7.80
N SER A 56 -10.96 -2.84 -6.76
CA SER A 56 -10.52 -1.89 -5.73
C SER A 56 -9.32 -2.45 -4.95
N TYR A 57 -8.55 -1.55 -4.35
CA TYR A 57 -7.51 -1.93 -3.41
C TYR A 57 -8.08 -2.70 -2.20
N ASN A 58 -7.22 -3.50 -1.56
CA ASN A 58 -7.54 -4.16 -0.29
C ASN A 58 -7.08 -3.28 0.87
N PRO A 59 -7.98 -2.70 1.69
CA PRO A 59 -7.60 -1.74 2.74
C PRO A 59 -6.93 -2.38 3.96
N ILE A 60 -6.86 -3.71 4.08
CA ILE A 60 -6.51 -4.40 5.33
C ILE A 60 -5.19 -3.95 5.96
N THR A 61 -4.15 -3.69 5.16
CA THR A 61 -2.86 -3.22 5.70
C THR A 61 -3.00 -1.84 6.33
N LEU A 62 -3.78 -0.95 5.71
CA LEU A 62 -4.05 0.39 6.23
C LEU A 62 -4.94 0.31 7.48
N LEU A 63 -5.95 -0.55 7.47
CA LEU A 63 -6.81 -0.80 8.63
C LEU A 63 -6.00 -1.32 9.82
N TYR A 64 -5.05 -2.24 9.60
CA TYR A 64 -4.19 -2.75 10.67
C TYR A 64 -3.19 -1.72 11.21
N LEU A 65 -2.80 -0.75 10.40
CA LEU A 65 -2.00 0.37 10.88
C LEU A 65 -2.82 1.26 11.82
N PHE A 66 -3.99 1.71 11.35
CA PHE A 66 -4.75 2.77 12.01
C PHE A 66 -5.76 2.24 13.05
N CYS A 67 -6.19 0.99 13.00
CA CYS A 67 -7.09 0.43 14.01
C CYS A 67 -6.29 -0.18 15.17
N ASP A 68 -6.74 0.11 16.40
CA ASP A 68 -6.21 -0.47 17.63
C ASP A 68 -7.24 -1.36 18.35
N ASP A 69 -8.52 -1.31 17.96
CA ASP A 69 -9.59 -2.16 18.52
C ASP A 69 -9.50 -3.59 17.95
N GLU A 70 -9.31 -4.58 18.83
CA GLU A 70 -9.07 -5.96 18.39
C GLU A 70 -10.30 -6.60 17.73
N LYS A 71 -11.51 -6.17 18.09
CA LYS A 71 -12.75 -6.67 17.49
C LYS A 71 -12.84 -6.22 16.02
N ASN A 72 -12.62 -4.94 15.77
CA ASN A 72 -12.58 -4.39 14.41
C ASN A 72 -11.47 -5.05 13.58
N LEU A 73 -10.27 -5.23 14.13
CA LEU A 73 -9.17 -5.93 13.46
C LEU A 73 -9.52 -7.39 13.09
N ALA A 74 -10.24 -8.09 13.97
CA ALA A 74 -10.73 -9.45 13.72
C ALA A 74 -11.81 -9.49 12.62
N GLU A 75 -12.74 -8.53 12.63
CA GLU A 75 -13.74 -8.38 11.57
C GLU A 75 -13.09 -8.09 10.21
N TYR A 76 -12.10 -7.19 10.18
CA TYR A 76 -11.34 -6.88 8.97
C TYR A 76 -10.55 -8.07 8.46
N LEU A 77 -9.98 -8.88 9.35
CA LEU A 77 -9.29 -10.11 8.95
C LEU A 77 -10.20 -11.01 8.13
N PHE A 78 -11.45 -11.21 8.54
CA PHE A 78 -12.39 -12.05 7.79
C PHE A 78 -13.00 -11.37 6.57
N LYS A 79 -13.19 -10.04 6.61
CA LYS A 79 -13.78 -9.26 5.52
C LYS A 79 -12.83 -9.11 4.33
N TYR A 80 -11.54 -8.97 4.60
CA TYR A 80 -10.54 -8.58 3.62
C TYR A 80 -9.45 -9.63 3.36
N SER A 81 -9.65 -10.85 3.86
CA SER A 81 -8.87 -12.02 3.42
C SER A 81 -9.59 -12.74 2.28
N TYR A 82 -8.80 -13.23 1.33
CA TYR A 82 -9.28 -13.99 0.17
C TYR A 82 -8.66 -15.41 0.17
N PRO A 83 -9.20 -16.37 0.95
CA PRO A 83 -8.68 -17.75 1.01
C PRO A 83 -8.55 -18.44 -0.35
N GLU A 84 -9.44 -18.13 -1.29
CA GLU A 84 -9.45 -18.63 -2.67
C GLU A 84 -8.33 -18.02 -3.54
N GLU A 85 -7.88 -16.82 -3.21
CA GLU A 85 -6.78 -16.14 -3.89
C GLU A 85 -5.44 -16.30 -3.15
N LYS A 86 -5.31 -17.26 -2.21
CA LYS A 86 -4.05 -17.49 -1.47
C LYS A 86 -2.82 -17.46 -2.38
N GLN A 87 -1.89 -16.56 -2.05
CA GLN A 87 -0.61 -16.39 -2.73
C GLN A 87 0.50 -17.23 -2.09
N ASN A 88 1.52 -17.57 -2.88
CA ASN A 88 2.76 -18.16 -2.37
C ASN A 88 3.80 -17.05 -2.20
N ILE A 89 3.96 -16.56 -0.97
CA ILE A 89 5.01 -15.60 -0.63
C ILE A 89 6.34 -16.35 -0.56
N LYS A 90 7.22 -16.05 -1.51
CA LYS A 90 8.58 -16.60 -1.55
C LYS A 90 9.53 -15.67 -0.81
N LYS A 91 10.57 -16.25 -0.22
CA LYS A 91 11.71 -15.52 0.31
C LYS A 91 12.25 -14.54 -0.74
N ILE A 92 12.62 -13.34 -0.32
CA ILE A 92 13.20 -12.34 -1.20
C ILE A 92 14.72 -12.45 -1.14
N ASP A 93 15.35 -12.64 -2.29
CA ASP A 93 16.79 -12.71 -2.39
C ASP A 93 17.45 -11.34 -2.14
N ARG A 94 18.73 -11.36 -1.79
CA ARG A 94 19.57 -10.17 -1.59
C ARG A 94 20.37 -9.89 -2.86
N THR A 95 20.73 -8.64 -3.12
CA THR A 95 21.55 -8.25 -4.27
C THR A 95 22.63 -7.25 -3.87
N SER A 96 23.67 -7.75 -3.23
CA SER A 96 24.66 -6.92 -2.53
C SER A 96 25.70 -6.25 -3.45
N ASN A 97 25.72 -6.61 -4.73
CA ASN A 97 26.73 -6.17 -5.71
C ASN A 97 26.44 -4.80 -6.35
N LEU A 98 25.26 -4.22 -6.11
CA LEU A 98 24.89 -2.90 -6.65
C LEU A 98 25.18 -1.78 -5.65
N ASP A 99 25.56 -0.61 -6.12
CA ASP A 99 25.61 0.61 -5.29
C ASP A 99 24.20 1.17 -5.04
N ILE A 100 24.08 2.13 -4.10
CA ILE A 100 22.78 2.72 -3.70
C ILE A 100 22.08 3.44 -4.87
N GLU A 101 22.81 4.12 -5.74
CA GLU A 101 22.21 4.87 -6.85
C GLU A 101 21.68 3.93 -7.93
N SER A 102 22.43 2.87 -8.23
CA SER A 102 21.99 1.75 -9.07
C SER A 102 20.74 1.08 -8.50
N LEU A 103 20.68 0.84 -7.20
CA LEU A 103 19.50 0.27 -6.53
C LEU A 103 18.26 1.17 -6.69
N LYS A 104 18.39 2.49 -6.43
CA LYS A 104 17.28 3.46 -6.58
C LYS A 104 16.76 3.50 -8.01
N LYS A 105 17.67 3.61 -8.99
CA LYS A 105 17.34 3.65 -10.42
C LYS A 105 16.64 2.37 -10.89
N ASN A 106 17.14 1.22 -10.45
CA ASN A 106 16.56 -0.06 -10.82
C ASN A 106 15.20 -0.27 -10.16
N LEU A 107 15.06 0.07 -8.88
CA LEU A 107 13.81 -0.05 -8.15
C LEU A 107 12.68 0.76 -8.80
N ILE A 108 12.89 2.05 -9.06
CA ILE A 108 11.84 2.88 -9.68
C ILE A 108 11.46 2.36 -11.06
N LYS A 109 12.44 1.92 -11.86
CA LYS A 109 12.21 1.35 -13.19
C LYS A 109 11.37 0.07 -13.10
N THR A 110 11.66 -0.83 -12.17
CA THR A 110 10.94 -2.11 -12.07
C THR A 110 9.56 -1.95 -11.46
N LEU A 111 9.37 -0.97 -10.56
CA LEU A 111 8.06 -0.62 -10.03
C LEU A 111 7.12 -0.10 -11.14
N VAL A 112 7.59 0.88 -11.93
CA VAL A 112 6.84 1.46 -13.05
C VAL A 112 6.48 0.41 -14.11
N ASN A 113 7.39 -0.54 -14.38
CA ASN A 113 7.17 -1.60 -15.37
C ASN A 113 6.43 -2.84 -14.81
N SER A 114 5.93 -2.80 -13.58
CA SER A 114 5.24 -3.93 -12.94
C SER A 114 6.08 -5.23 -12.83
N HIS A 115 7.40 -5.13 -12.66
CA HIS A 115 8.31 -6.28 -12.59
C HIS A 115 8.58 -6.74 -11.14
N LEU A 116 7.63 -7.48 -10.54
CA LEU A 116 7.65 -7.81 -9.10
C LEU A 116 8.92 -8.53 -8.63
N ASP A 117 9.40 -9.53 -9.36
CA ASP A 117 10.57 -10.32 -8.94
C ASP A 117 11.84 -9.48 -8.81
N PHE A 118 12.00 -8.48 -9.67
CA PHE A 118 13.11 -7.54 -9.58
C PHE A 118 12.84 -6.45 -8.54
N SER A 119 11.63 -5.87 -8.53
CA SER A 119 11.24 -4.82 -7.58
C SER A 119 11.44 -5.24 -6.14
N LYS A 120 10.97 -6.43 -5.75
CA LYS A 120 11.11 -6.93 -4.36
C LYS A 120 12.58 -7.07 -3.93
N THR A 121 13.44 -7.51 -4.85
CA THR A 121 14.87 -7.71 -4.60
C THR A 121 15.59 -6.37 -4.41
N PHE A 122 15.40 -5.41 -5.32
CA PHE A 122 15.98 -4.07 -5.20
C PHE A 122 15.43 -3.29 -4.01
N ALA A 123 14.11 -3.41 -3.76
CA ALA A 123 13.44 -2.80 -2.62
C ALA A 123 14.05 -3.29 -1.31
N LYS A 124 14.17 -4.62 -1.13
CA LYS A 124 14.70 -5.20 0.10
C LYS A 124 16.14 -4.78 0.34
N GLU A 125 16.98 -4.86 -0.69
CA GLU A 125 18.38 -4.47 -0.56
C GLU A 125 18.54 -2.99 -0.18
N LEU A 126 17.80 -2.11 -0.85
CA LEU A 126 17.83 -0.69 -0.57
C LEU A 126 17.30 -0.39 0.85
N PHE A 127 16.15 -0.97 1.24
CA PHE A 127 15.59 -0.81 2.58
C PHE A 127 16.58 -1.21 3.69
N LEU A 128 17.28 -2.33 3.51
CA LEU A 128 18.21 -2.83 4.54
C LEU A 128 19.51 -2.03 4.62
N ARG A 129 19.92 -1.37 3.53
CA ARG A 129 21.18 -0.60 3.47
C ARG A 129 20.99 0.90 3.74
N ASP A 130 19.90 1.47 3.24
CA ASP A 130 19.58 2.88 3.38
C ASP A 130 18.05 3.07 3.34
N LYS A 131 17.45 3.01 4.53
CA LYS A 131 16.00 3.19 4.72
C LYS A 131 15.51 4.54 4.19
N LYS A 132 16.30 5.60 4.33
CA LYS A 132 15.90 6.94 3.87
C LYS A 132 15.84 6.97 2.35
N ALA A 133 16.90 6.50 1.68
CA ALA A 133 16.91 6.41 0.22
C ALA A 133 15.81 5.49 -0.32
N PHE A 134 15.49 4.40 0.39
CA PHE A 134 14.35 3.54 0.08
C PHE A 134 13.03 4.34 0.10
N PHE A 135 12.68 4.97 1.22
CA PHE A 135 11.40 5.67 1.33
C PHE A 135 11.31 6.87 0.39
N GLU A 136 12.38 7.64 0.20
CA GLU A 136 12.40 8.70 -0.83
C GLU A 136 12.10 8.15 -2.23
N THR A 137 12.66 6.99 -2.57
CA THR A 137 12.40 6.33 -3.87
C THR A 137 10.95 5.85 -3.98
N MET A 138 10.43 5.22 -2.92
CA MET A 138 9.06 4.71 -2.89
C MET A 138 8.02 5.84 -2.92
N TYR A 139 8.25 6.96 -2.22
CA TYR A 139 7.36 8.11 -2.26
C TYR A 139 7.41 8.83 -3.60
N ASN A 140 8.59 8.99 -4.22
CA ASN A 140 8.67 9.51 -5.59
C ASN A 140 7.83 8.66 -6.55
N PHE A 141 7.91 7.33 -6.46
CA PHE A 141 7.09 6.43 -7.26
C PHE A 141 5.58 6.58 -6.96
N ALA A 142 5.21 6.53 -5.68
CA ALA A 142 3.81 6.53 -5.27
C ALA A 142 3.09 7.85 -5.60
N LEU A 143 3.78 8.98 -5.51
CA LEU A 143 3.22 10.32 -5.80
C LEU A 143 3.09 10.63 -7.30
N MET A 144 3.69 9.82 -8.18
CA MET A 144 3.46 9.91 -9.63
C MET A 144 2.12 9.28 -10.05
N GLY A 145 1.58 8.39 -9.23
CA GLY A 145 0.41 7.58 -9.55
C GLY A 145 -0.93 8.26 -9.31
N ASN A 146 -2.00 7.54 -9.63
CA ASN A 146 -3.36 7.98 -9.37
C ASN A 146 -3.66 7.88 -7.87
N PRO A 147 -4.16 8.95 -7.21
CA PRO A 147 -4.46 8.91 -5.78
C PRO A 147 -5.50 7.85 -5.41
N LYS A 148 -6.41 7.46 -6.32
CA LYS A 148 -7.42 6.40 -6.07
C LYS A 148 -6.80 5.04 -5.75
N ASP A 149 -5.55 4.83 -6.16
CA ASP A 149 -4.83 3.58 -5.99
C ASP A 149 -4.09 3.56 -4.64
N LEU A 150 -4.16 4.64 -3.86
CA LEU A 150 -3.63 4.74 -2.50
C LEU A 150 -2.17 4.28 -2.33
N LYS A 151 -1.36 4.25 -3.38
CA LYS A 151 0.05 3.84 -3.30
C LYS A 151 0.82 4.65 -2.25
N LEU A 152 0.53 5.95 -2.15
CA LEU A 152 1.05 6.83 -1.11
C LEU A 152 0.77 6.28 0.30
N PHE A 153 -0.47 5.85 0.56
CA PHE A 153 -0.88 5.34 1.87
C PHE A 153 -0.22 4.00 2.17
N PHE A 154 -0.01 3.13 1.17
CA PHE A 154 0.69 1.86 1.38
C PHE A 154 2.18 2.05 1.67
N VAL A 155 2.84 3.01 1.00
CA VAL A 155 4.23 3.36 1.34
C VAL A 155 4.32 3.99 2.73
N TYR A 156 3.40 4.90 3.05
CA TYR A 156 3.26 5.48 4.39
C TYR A 156 3.03 4.40 5.45
N ALA A 157 2.17 3.43 5.17
CA ALA A 157 1.90 2.36 6.10
C ALA A 157 3.09 1.43 6.30
N LEU A 158 3.85 1.12 5.23
CA LEU A 158 5.09 0.37 5.37
C LEU A 158 6.07 1.08 6.33
N GLU A 159 6.21 2.39 6.18
CA GLU A 159 7.08 3.20 7.02
C GLU A 159 6.62 3.20 8.48
N GLU A 160 5.35 3.48 8.73
CA GLU A 160 4.77 3.56 10.07
C GLU A 160 4.68 2.21 10.78
N ILE A 161 4.56 1.11 10.05
CA ILE A 161 4.62 -0.23 10.63
C ILE A 161 6.07 -0.54 11.02
N PHE A 162 7.05 -0.31 10.12
CA PHE A 162 8.46 -0.63 10.38
C PHE A 162 9.20 0.36 11.27
N SER A 163 8.56 1.45 11.69
CA SER A 163 9.01 2.24 12.84
C SER A 163 8.66 1.58 14.18
N LYS A 164 7.67 0.68 14.20
CA LYS A 164 7.14 0.00 15.41
C LYS A 164 7.62 -1.44 15.55
N ILE A 165 7.99 -2.10 14.45
CA ILE A 165 8.45 -3.49 14.44
C ILE A 165 9.78 -3.65 13.70
N VAL A 166 10.47 -4.75 13.98
CA VAL A 166 11.59 -5.20 13.15
C VAL A 166 11.12 -5.59 11.75
N TYR A 167 12.05 -5.63 10.80
CA TYR A 167 11.74 -6.01 9.42
C TYR A 167 10.98 -7.34 9.34
N ASP A 168 9.82 -7.29 8.70
CA ASP A 168 8.98 -8.45 8.41
C ASP A 168 8.87 -8.65 6.89
N GLU A 169 9.40 -9.77 6.39
CA GLU A 169 9.47 -10.02 4.95
C GLU A 169 8.10 -10.19 4.31
N ASN A 170 7.11 -10.69 5.04
CA ASN A 170 5.77 -10.94 4.51
C ASN A 170 5.00 -9.62 4.30
N ILE A 171 5.01 -8.74 5.31
CA ILE A 171 4.42 -7.39 5.20
C ILE A 171 5.13 -6.61 4.08
N PHE A 172 6.46 -6.68 4.04
CA PHE A 172 7.25 -6.03 3.00
C PHE A 172 6.85 -6.55 1.61
N TYR A 173 6.81 -7.88 1.42
CA TYR A 173 6.43 -8.50 0.16
C TYR A 173 5.03 -8.06 -0.28
N THR A 174 4.04 -8.14 0.60
CA THR A 174 2.65 -7.83 0.25
C THR A 174 2.50 -6.38 -0.21
N ILE A 175 3.18 -5.44 0.45
CA ILE A 175 3.14 -4.03 0.03
C ILE A 175 3.87 -3.82 -1.30
N ILE A 176 5.07 -4.39 -1.49
CA ILE A 176 5.77 -4.26 -2.78
C ILE A 176 4.99 -4.94 -3.92
N ALA A 177 4.34 -6.07 -3.65
CA ALA A 177 3.47 -6.77 -4.60
C ALA A 177 2.29 -5.89 -5.01
N TYR A 178 1.60 -5.28 -4.05
CA TYR A 178 0.53 -4.32 -4.32
C TYR A 178 1.00 -3.17 -5.22
N LEU A 179 2.08 -2.50 -4.82
CA LEU A 179 2.64 -1.34 -5.51
C LEU A 179 3.06 -1.65 -6.95
N THR A 180 3.47 -2.89 -7.21
CA THR A 180 3.92 -3.34 -8.53
C THR A 180 2.78 -3.86 -9.42
N LYS A 181 1.80 -4.58 -8.84
CA LYS A 181 0.68 -5.18 -9.57
C LYS A 181 -0.38 -4.17 -9.97
N PHE A 182 -0.57 -3.13 -9.15
CA PHE A 182 -1.49 -2.05 -9.45
C PHE A 182 -0.81 -1.07 -10.42
N ARG A 183 -1.28 -0.99 -11.67
CA ARG A 183 -0.69 -0.15 -12.72
C ARG A 183 -1.33 1.23 -12.73
N ASP A 184 -0.49 2.25 -12.80
CA ASP A 184 -0.93 3.63 -13.02
C ASP A 184 -0.90 3.98 -14.51
N ASP A 185 -1.81 4.87 -14.89
CA ASP A 185 -1.63 5.71 -16.07
C ASP A 185 -0.93 7.01 -15.67
N TYR A 186 0.30 7.20 -16.15
CA TYR A 186 1.13 8.36 -15.84
C TYR A 186 0.88 9.57 -16.75
N SER A 187 -0.07 9.51 -17.69
CA SER A 187 -0.33 10.61 -18.65
C SER A 187 -0.64 11.93 -17.92
N ILE A 188 -1.49 11.88 -16.89
CA ILE A 188 -1.81 13.05 -16.06
C ILE A 188 -0.56 13.61 -15.38
N TYR A 189 0.28 12.75 -14.80
CA TYR A 189 1.54 13.18 -14.19
C TYR A 189 2.48 13.78 -15.25
N MET A 190 2.64 13.15 -16.41
CA MET A 190 3.53 13.63 -17.47
C MET A 190 3.15 15.04 -17.94
N GLU A 191 1.86 15.29 -18.15
CA GLU A 191 1.29 16.57 -18.58
C GLU A 191 1.18 17.62 -17.48
N ALA A 192 1.29 17.24 -16.20
CA ALA A 192 1.17 18.17 -15.09
C ALA A 192 2.27 19.25 -15.16
N SER A 193 1.84 20.50 -15.27
CA SER A 193 2.70 21.69 -15.25
C SER A 193 2.70 22.33 -13.86
N ASN A 194 3.72 23.14 -13.56
CA ASN A 194 3.82 23.87 -12.29
C ASN A 194 2.75 24.96 -12.23
N ILE A 195 1.58 24.64 -11.72
CA ILE A 195 0.51 25.61 -11.51
C ILE A 195 0.39 25.86 -10.00
N SER A 196 0.23 27.13 -9.61
CA SER A 196 -0.06 27.50 -8.23
C SER A 196 -1.53 27.17 -7.92
N PHE A 197 -1.79 26.50 -6.82
CA PHE A 197 -3.17 26.17 -6.45
C PHE A 197 -3.37 26.33 -4.95
N ASP A 198 -4.44 27.04 -4.61
CA ASP A 198 -4.96 27.12 -3.26
C ASP A 198 -5.76 25.85 -2.95
N VAL A 199 -5.52 25.27 -1.78
CA VAL A 199 -6.31 24.15 -1.25
C VAL A 199 -7.74 24.66 -1.11
N ALA A 200 -8.65 24.19 -1.96
CA ALA A 200 -10.03 24.65 -1.93
C ALA A 200 -10.69 24.18 -0.62
N GLU A 201 -11.21 25.13 0.17
CA GLU A 201 -12.02 24.87 1.37
C GLU A 201 -13.21 23.90 1.09
N THR A 202 -13.55 23.72 -0.18
CA THR A 202 -14.63 22.88 -0.71
C THR A 202 -14.30 21.39 -0.87
N TYR A 203 -13.10 20.94 -0.51
CA TYR A 203 -12.73 19.53 -0.65
C TYR A 203 -13.49 18.61 0.31
N SER A 204 -13.88 17.43 -0.19
CA SER A 204 -14.47 16.36 0.62
C SER A 204 -13.50 15.86 1.68
N ASP A 205 -14.03 15.25 2.73
CA ASP A 205 -13.22 14.66 3.81
C ASP A 205 -12.21 13.64 3.27
N ASP A 206 -12.59 12.85 2.25
CA ASP A 206 -11.70 11.88 1.62
C ASP A 206 -10.47 12.56 1.00
N LYS A 207 -10.66 13.68 0.29
CA LYS A 207 -9.56 14.46 -0.29
C LYS A 207 -8.70 15.10 0.80
N LYS A 208 -9.32 15.60 1.88
CA LYS A 208 -8.62 16.19 3.04
C LYS A 208 -7.75 15.15 3.76
N ILE A 209 -8.26 13.94 3.97
CA ILE A 209 -7.50 12.80 4.52
C ILE A 209 -6.27 12.51 3.66
N TYR A 210 -6.43 12.46 2.34
CA TYR A 210 -5.31 12.22 1.43
C TYR A 210 -4.26 13.32 1.49
N ILE A 211 -4.69 14.59 1.47
CA ILE A 211 -3.79 15.74 1.56
C ILE A 211 -3.02 15.74 2.88
N ASN A 212 -3.64 15.36 3.99
CA ASN A 212 -2.96 15.29 5.29
C ASN A 212 -1.75 14.35 5.25
N ILE A 213 -1.91 13.13 4.70
CA ILE A 213 -0.80 12.19 4.55
C ILE A 213 0.22 12.68 3.52
N PHE A 214 -0.25 13.27 2.42
CA PHE A 214 0.61 13.86 1.40
C PHE A 214 1.54 14.92 1.98
N GLU A 215 1.01 15.91 2.70
CA GLU A 215 1.82 16.99 3.29
C GLU A 215 2.76 16.47 4.38
N LYS A 216 2.33 15.52 5.23
CA LYS A 216 3.22 14.84 6.19
C LYS A 216 4.45 14.21 5.53
N VAL A 217 4.28 13.61 4.35
CA VAL A 217 5.38 13.02 3.59
C VAL A 217 6.29 14.12 3.03
N LEU A 218 5.73 15.21 2.51
CA LEU A 218 6.50 16.33 1.98
C LEU A 218 7.28 17.09 3.05
N GLU A 219 6.76 17.18 4.27
CA GLU A 219 7.47 17.75 5.42
C GLU A 219 8.66 16.88 5.85
N LYS A 220 8.51 15.55 5.74
CA LYS A 220 9.53 14.59 6.17
C LYS A 220 10.64 14.37 5.14
N TYR A 221 10.34 14.51 3.85
CA TYR A 221 11.25 14.17 2.76
C TYR A 221 11.42 15.32 1.77
N ASN A 222 12.68 15.63 1.45
CA ASN A 222 13.02 16.63 0.44
C ASN A 222 12.96 16.02 -0.98
N LEU A 223 11.74 15.89 -1.52
CA LEU A 223 11.52 15.32 -2.85
C LEU A 223 11.75 16.37 -3.94
N LYS A 224 12.30 15.97 -5.08
CA LYS A 224 12.66 16.92 -6.16
C LYS A 224 11.46 17.45 -6.94
N ASN A 225 10.44 16.63 -7.15
CA ASN A 225 9.33 16.93 -8.08
C ASN A 225 8.05 17.38 -7.37
N VAL A 226 8.15 18.00 -6.18
CA VAL A 226 7.02 18.36 -5.32
C VAL A 226 5.93 19.15 -6.06
N ASN A 227 6.31 20.19 -6.81
CA ASN A 227 5.34 21.01 -7.55
C ASN A 227 4.56 20.18 -8.57
N LYS A 228 5.22 19.22 -9.22
CA LYS A 228 4.59 18.33 -10.19
C LYS A 228 3.67 17.32 -9.52
N PHE A 229 4.05 16.77 -8.36
CA PHE A 229 3.17 15.89 -7.55
C PHE A 229 1.90 16.62 -7.12
N ARG A 230 2.02 17.88 -6.66
CA ARG A 230 0.87 18.71 -6.30
C ARG A 230 -0.04 18.95 -7.51
N ALA A 231 0.54 19.40 -8.63
CA ALA A 231 -0.22 19.67 -9.84
C ALA A 231 -0.97 18.43 -10.37
N SER A 232 -0.33 17.25 -10.36
CA SER A 232 -0.99 16.01 -10.77
C SER A 232 -2.11 15.61 -9.80
N LEU A 233 -1.87 15.71 -8.49
CA LEU A 233 -2.88 15.40 -7.46
C LEU A 233 -4.14 16.25 -7.64
N TYR A 234 -3.96 17.56 -7.86
CA TYR A 234 -5.08 18.47 -8.08
C TYR A 234 -5.87 18.14 -9.35
N LYS A 235 -5.20 17.83 -10.46
CA LYS A 235 -5.87 17.37 -11.70
C LYS A 235 -6.66 16.08 -11.47
N TYR A 236 -6.18 15.16 -10.62
CA TYR A 236 -6.97 13.99 -10.22
C TYR A 236 -8.18 14.36 -9.34
N PHE A 237 -8.03 15.37 -8.48
CA PHE A 237 -9.08 15.83 -7.56
C PHE A 237 -10.13 16.73 -8.20
N GLU A 238 -9.99 17.10 -9.48
CA GLU A 238 -11.12 17.59 -10.28
C GLU A 238 -12.25 16.55 -10.36
N LYS A 239 -11.90 15.25 -10.24
CA LYS A 239 -12.85 14.14 -10.18
C LYS A 239 -13.20 13.76 -8.74
N ASP A 240 -14.29 13.02 -8.58
CA ASP A 240 -14.64 12.43 -7.30
C ASP A 240 -13.59 11.43 -6.83
N PHE A 241 -13.26 11.52 -5.54
CA PHE A 241 -12.32 10.67 -4.84
C PHE A 241 -12.99 10.17 -3.56
N THR A 242 -13.04 8.85 -3.40
CA THR A 242 -13.69 8.19 -2.28
C THR A 242 -12.76 7.12 -1.70
N LEU A 243 -12.67 7.10 -0.38
CA LEU A 243 -11.97 6.05 0.35
C LEU A 243 -12.92 4.88 0.59
N ASN A 244 -12.35 3.71 0.87
CA ASN A 244 -13.09 2.58 1.43
C ASN A 244 -13.74 3.04 2.75
N GLN A 245 -14.99 2.67 2.95
CA GLN A 245 -15.78 3.19 4.08
C GLN A 245 -15.16 2.87 5.45
N ASP A 246 -14.64 1.65 5.64
CA ASP A 246 -14.02 1.28 6.92
C ASP A 246 -12.75 2.11 7.16
N LEU A 247 -11.95 2.31 6.11
CA LEU A 247 -10.73 3.12 6.19
C LEU A 247 -11.05 4.58 6.48
N LYS A 248 -12.06 5.13 5.80
CA LYS A 248 -12.55 6.49 6.02
C LYS A 248 -12.96 6.70 7.47
N ASN A 249 -13.77 5.80 8.01
CA ASN A 249 -14.29 5.90 9.38
C ASN A 249 -13.13 5.98 10.39
N ILE A 250 -12.16 5.07 10.30
CA ILE A 250 -11.00 5.04 11.22
C ILE A 250 -10.12 6.28 11.07
N LEU A 251 -9.92 6.78 9.84
CA LEU A 251 -9.09 7.95 9.62
C LEU A 251 -9.76 9.23 10.11
N MET A 252 -11.09 9.34 9.97
CA MET A 252 -11.85 10.47 10.51
C MET A 252 -11.76 10.53 12.03
N GLU A 253 -11.85 9.39 12.72
CA GLU A 253 -11.68 9.31 14.18
C GLU A 253 -10.30 9.80 14.66
N LYS A 254 -9.27 9.70 13.81
CA LYS A 254 -7.90 10.14 14.11
C LYS A 254 -7.53 11.54 13.60
N MET A 255 -8.41 12.17 12.82
CA MET A 255 -8.21 13.55 12.35
C MET A 255 -8.81 14.60 13.28
N ILE A 256 -9.62 14.17 14.25
CA ILE A 256 -10.10 14.97 15.38
C ILE A 256 -9.07 14.86 16.51
#